data_AF-A0AA41G0J0-F1
#
_entry.id   AF-A0AA41G0J0-F1
#
_cell.length_a   1.000
_cell.length_b   1.000
_cell.length_c   1.000
_cell.angle_alpha   90.00
_cell.angle_beta   90.00
_cell.angle_gamma   90.00
#
_symmetry.space_group_name_H-M   'P 1'
#
loop_
_entity.id
_entity.type
_entity.pdbx_description
1 polymer ?
#
loop_
_entity_poly.entity_id
_entity_poly.type
_entity_poly.pdbx_seq_one_letter_code
_entity_poly.pdbx_strand_id
1 'polypeptide(L)'
;MATASRERNVLQSGLALVSALLLGVGGLVFGVALTGLVGLLLVLGFDFSITPVRTLVLGLITVQGIAFPLIAFAYVKLRPTIGEFVHEKLSLPGRQQFSIGVDVPDLRDLGVVVLGYGTAIGGLIVASIVISIIVAALGVEPGRNQAAEIGMENPEVLLLLIPASFLLIGPGEELLFRGVVQGRIREVFGPVPSVVTASVFFAGIHYFALTGGSASGNLVALGGLLIPSLVLGAAYEYTDNIVVPSLIHGAYNATLFSLLYVVVKYSDQLEAAGAATLAPGVGV
;
A
#
# COMPACT_ATOMS: atom_id res chain seq x y z
N MET A 1 14.15 -28.06 28.29
CA MET A 1 12.96 -28.84 27.91
C MET A 1 11.76 -28.33 28.67
N ALA A 2 10.89 -27.59 28.01
CA ALA A 2 9.48 -27.40 28.36
C ALA A 2 8.79 -26.92 27.08
N THR A 3 8.51 -27.88 26.21
CA THR A 3 7.65 -27.72 25.04
C THR A 3 6.23 -27.43 25.53
N ALA A 4 5.95 -26.16 25.85
CA ALA A 4 4.59 -25.70 25.97
C ALA A 4 4.00 -25.68 24.56
N SER A 5 3.31 -26.76 24.19
CA SER A 5 2.42 -26.79 23.03
C SER A 5 1.36 -25.72 23.25
N ARG A 6 1.63 -24.54 22.67
CA ARG A 6 0.75 -23.39 22.61
C ARG A 6 -0.42 -23.77 21.72
N GLU A 7 -1.40 -24.49 22.26
CA GLU A 7 -2.69 -24.68 21.58
C GLU A 7 -3.27 -23.29 21.33
N ARG A 8 -3.04 -22.77 20.11
CA ARG A 8 -3.64 -21.52 19.67
C ARG A 8 -5.14 -21.76 19.67
N ASN A 9 -5.85 -21.04 20.53
CA ASN A 9 -7.31 -21.06 20.51
C ASN A 9 -7.76 -20.65 19.10
N VAL A 10 -8.39 -21.59 18.38
CA VAL A 10 -8.83 -21.44 16.98
C VAL A 10 -9.73 -20.22 16.85
N LEU A 11 -10.57 -19.94 17.85
CA LEU A 11 -11.43 -18.77 17.89
C LEU A 11 -10.63 -17.47 17.91
N GLN A 12 -9.57 -17.38 18.72
CA GLN A 12 -8.72 -16.18 18.78
C GLN A 12 -7.97 -15.93 17.48
N SER A 13 -7.51 -17.02 16.85
CA SER A 13 -6.81 -17.00 15.57
C SER A 13 -7.76 -16.51 14.46
N GLY A 14 -8.97 -17.07 14.40
CA GLY A 14 -10.01 -16.64 13.47
C GLY A 14 -10.41 -15.19 13.68
N LEU A 15 -10.66 -14.78 14.93
CA LEU A 15 -11.01 -13.40 15.26
C LEU A 15 -9.91 -12.41 14.86
N ALA A 16 -8.63 -12.75 15.07
CA ALA A 16 -7.53 -11.88 14.67
C ALA A 16 -7.49 -11.66 13.16
N LEU A 17 -7.58 -12.74 12.38
CA LEU A 17 -7.56 -12.67 10.91
C LEU A 17 -8.78 -11.95 10.36
N VAL A 18 -9.98 -12.29 10.84
CA VAL A 18 -11.23 -11.64 10.41
C VAL A 18 -11.24 -10.16 10.80
N SER A 19 -10.82 -9.81 12.02
CA SER A 19 -10.74 -8.40 12.42
C SER A 19 -9.73 -7.64 11.56
N ALA A 20 -8.55 -8.20 11.31
CA ALA A 20 -7.52 -7.58 10.49
C ALA A 20 -8.02 -7.36 9.05
N LEU A 21 -8.69 -8.36 8.47
CA LEU A 21 -9.29 -8.26 7.14
C LEU A 21 -10.40 -7.19 7.10
N LEU A 22 -11.31 -7.20 8.07
CA LEU A 22 -12.39 -6.22 8.17
C LEU A 22 -11.88 -4.80 8.39
N LEU A 23 -10.77 -4.61 9.10
CA LEU A 23 -10.15 -3.29 9.27
C LEU A 23 -9.54 -2.79 7.94
N GLY A 24 -8.81 -3.64 7.22
CA GLY A 24 -8.26 -3.29 5.90
C GLY A 24 -9.34 -2.99 4.87
N VAL A 25 -10.29 -3.91 4.69
CA VAL A 25 -11.41 -3.74 3.74
C VAL A 25 -12.35 -2.62 4.18
N GLY A 26 -12.65 -2.54 5.48
CA GLY A 26 -13.50 -1.50 6.06
C GLY A 26 -12.92 -0.11 5.89
N GLY A 27 -11.61 0.05 6.01
CA GLY A 27 -10.93 1.30 5.69
C GLY A 27 -11.13 1.72 4.24
N LEU A 28 -10.99 0.79 3.29
CA LEU A 28 -11.21 1.07 1.87
C LEU A 28 -12.66 1.42 1.57
N VAL A 29 -13.60 0.61 2.07
CA VAL A 29 -15.05 0.83 1.88
C VAL A 29 -15.47 2.18 2.48
N PHE A 30 -15.01 2.49 3.69
CA PHE A 30 -15.30 3.77 4.35
C PHE A 30 -14.71 4.94 3.54
N GLY A 31 -13.46 4.82 3.08
CA GLY A 31 -12.82 5.84 2.25
C GLY A 31 -13.56 6.07 0.94
N VAL A 32 -13.93 5.01 0.21
CA VAL A 32 -14.68 5.12 -1.05
C VAL A 32 -16.06 5.73 -0.83
N ALA A 33 -16.77 5.33 0.23
CA ALA A 33 -18.05 5.93 0.60
C ALA A 33 -17.90 7.43 0.92
N LEU A 34 -16.83 7.80 1.63
CA LEU A 34 -16.51 9.20 1.92
C LEU A 34 -16.19 9.98 0.64
N THR A 35 -15.43 9.41 -0.31
CA THR A 35 -15.19 10.00 -1.64
C THR A 35 -16.50 10.27 -2.36
N GLY A 36 -17.41 9.29 -2.40
CA GLY A 36 -18.71 9.42 -3.06
C GLY A 36 -19.60 10.48 -2.41
N LEU A 37 -19.63 10.53 -1.08
CA LEU A 37 -20.37 11.53 -0.32
C LEU A 37 -19.83 12.95 -0.59
N VAL A 38 -18.52 13.15 -0.47
CA VAL A 38 -17.90 14.45 -0.73
C VAL A 38 -18.11 14.87 -2.18
N GLY A 39 -17.92 13.96 -3.13
CA GLY A 39 -18.19 14.22 -4.54
C GLY A 39 -19.64 14.66 -4.78
N LEU A 40 -20.62 13.98 -4.19
CA LEU A 40 -22.03 14.35 -4.29
C LEU A 40 -22.32 15.73 -3.71
N LEU A 41 -21.75 16.05 -2.54
CA LEU A 41 -21.93 17.36 -1.90
C LEU A 41 -21.31 18.49 -2.74
N LEU A 42 -20.17 18.23 -3.38
CA LEU A 42 -19.53 19.20 -4.28
C LEU A 42 -20.38 19.45 -5.54
N VAL A 43 -20.96 18.40 -6.12
CA VAL A 43 -21.87 18.54 -7.28
C VAL A 43 -23.12 19.34 -6.89
N LEU A 44 -23.81 18.94 -5.81
CA LEU A 44 -25.08 19.55 -5.43
C LEU A 44 -24.93 20.95 -4.83
N GLY A 45 -23.84 21.21 -4.11
CA GLY A 45 -23.63 22.47 -3.37
C GLY A 45 -22.86 23.53 -4.13
N PHE A 46 -22.03 23.14 -5.11
CA PHE A 46 -21.05 24.03 -5.73
C PHE A 46 -20.97 23.91 -7.27
N ASP A 47 -21.93 23.21 -7.90
CA ASP A 47 -21.94 22.93 -9.35
C ASP A 47 -20.61 22.36 -9.87
N PHE A 48 -19.97 21.53 -9.04
CA PHE A 48 -18.64 21.02 -9.30
C PHE A 48 -18.69 19.81 -10.23
N SER A 49 -17.95 19.83 -11.35
CA SER A 49 -17.88 18.67 -12.25
C SER A 49 -16.88 17.61 -11.76
N ILE A 50 -17.30 16.35 -11.75
CA ILE A 50 -16.43 15.22 -11.35
C ILE A 50 -15.72 14.66 -12.59
N THR A 51 -14.42 14.92 -12.69
CA THR A 51 -13.52 14.37 -13.72
C THR A 51 -12.65 13.24 -13.14
N PRO A 52 -12.01 12.37 -13.95
CA PRO A 52 -11.13 11.32 -13.43
C PRO A 52 -10.02 11.85 -12.53
N VAL A 53 -9.36 12.94 -12.92
CA VAL A 53 -8.34 13.63 -12.11
C VAL A 53 -8.91 14.10 -10.78
N ARG A 54 -10.10 14.70 -10.77
CA ARG A 54 -10.75 15.17 -9.53
C ARG A 54 -11.17 14.00 -8.65
N THR A 55 -11.67 12.91 -9.21
CA THR A 55 -11.96 11.68 -8.47
C THR A 55 -10.71 11.11 -7.81
N LEU A 56 -9.58 11.10 -8.53
CA LEU A 56 -8.29 10.67 -8.00
C LEU A 56 -7.83 11.56 -6.84
N VAL A 57 -7.90 12.89 -6.99
CA VAL A 57 -7.54 13.84 -5.93
C VAL A 57 -8.46 13.72 -4.72
N LEU A 58 -9.77 13.57 -4.94
CA LEU A 58 -10.72 13.33 -3.86
C LEU A 58 -10.37 12.04 -3.13
N GLY A 59 -10.16 10.93 -3.85
CA GLY A 59 -9.78 9.65 -3.27
C GLY A 59 -8.45 9.69 -2.51
N LEU A 60 -7.46 10.42 -3.02
CA LEU A 60 -6.19 10.66 -2.32
C LEU A 60 -6.43 11.31 -0.96
N ILE A 61 -7.31 12.31 -0.87
CA ILE A 61 -7.61 13.01 0.38
C ILE A 61 -8.48 12.15 1.29
N THR A 62 -9.60 11.63 0.78
CA THR A 62 -10.61 10.94 1.59
C THR A 62 -10.20 9.54 1.99
N VAL A 63 -9.57 8.76 1.10
CA VAL A 63 -9.14 7.38 1.39
C VAL A 63 -7.81 7.40 2.15
N GLN A 64 -6.78 7.98 1.54
CA GLN A 64 -5.41 7.92 2.08
C GLN A 64 -5.20 8.92 3.20
N GLY A 65 -5.64 10.16 3.01
CA GLY A 65 -5.44 11.23 3.99
C GLY A 65 -6.37 11.18 5.21
N ILE A 66 -7.57 10.61 5.07
CA ILE A 66 -8.59 10.64 6.13
C ILE A 66 -8.98 9.24 6.59
N ALA A 67 -9.53 8.41 5.70
CA ALA A 67 -10.14 7.14 6.10
C ALA A 67 -9.14 6.18 6.73
N PHE A 68 -7.98 5.98 6.13
CA PHE A 68 -6.98 5.05 6.67
C PHE A 68 -6.43 5.51 8.03
N PRO A 69 -5.95 6.76 8.21
CA PRO A 69 -5.55 7.26 9.52
C PRO A 69 -6.69 7.24 10.56
N LEU A 70 -7.92 7.60 10.15
CA LEU A 70 -9.06 7.65 11.05
C LEU A 70 -9.43 6.25 11.54
N ILE A 71 -9.47 5.25 10.67
CA ILE A 71 -9.73 3.86 11.05
C ILE A 71 -8.61 3.33 11.93
N ALA A 72 -7.35 3.65 11.62
CA ALA A 72 -6.22 3.26 12.44
C ALA A 72 -6.32 3.84 13.86
N PHE A 73 -6.58 5.15 13.96
CA PHE A 73 -6.77 5.85 15.23
C PHE A 73 -7.99 5.36 16.01
N ALA A 74 -9.14 5.22 15.33
CA ALA A 74 -10.38 4.73 15.92
C ALA A 74 -10.19 3.30 16.44
N TYR A 75 -9.47 2.44 15.73
CA TYR A 75 -9.14 1.10 16.21
C TYR A 75 -8.34 1.16 17.51
N VAL A 76 -7.25 1.92 17.56
CA VAL A 76 -6.42 2.07 18.78
C VAL A 76 -7.25 2.59 19.96
N LYS A 77 -8.11 3.59 19.73
CA LYS A 77 -8.90 4.26 20.78
C LYS A 77 -10.11 3.47 21.26
N LEU A 78 -10.84 2.82 20.35
CA LEU A 78 -12.08 2.10 20.67
C LEU A 78 -11.82 0.64 21.09
N ARG A 79 -10.64 0.09 20.79
CA ARG A 79 -10.30 -1.30 21.13
C ARG A 79 -10.40 -1.62 22.63
N PRO A 80 -10.00 -0.77 23.59
CA PRO A 80 -10.23 -1.07 25.01
C PRO A 80 -11.71 -1.30 25.31
N THR A 81 -12.58 -0.40 24.84
CA THR A 81 -14.04 -0.46 25.08
C THR A 81 -14.73 -1.61 24.34
N ILE A 82 -14.48 -1.74 23.03
CA ILE A 82 -15.09 -2.81 22.21
C ILE A 82 -14.50 -4.17 22.61
N GLY A 83 -13.19 -4.18 22.91
CA GLY A 83 -12.48 -5.36 23.37
C GLY A 83 -13.11 -5.91 24.63
N GLU A 84 -13.32 -5.10 25.66
CA GLU A 84 -13.98 -5.52 26.91
C GLU A 84 -15.33 -6.21 26.65
N PHE A 85 -16.20 -5.59 25.84
CA PHE A 85 -17.49 -6.18 25.48
C PHE A 85 -17.34 -7.55 24.77
N VAL A 86 -16.43 -7.64 23.79
CA VAL A 86 -16.18 -8.90 23.06
C VAL A 86 -15.54 -9.95 23.98
N HIS A 87 -14.63 -9.54 24.86
CA HIS A 87 -13.95 -10.39 25.84
C HIS A 87 -14.94 -10.98 26.84
N GLU A 88 -15.85 -10.16 27.36
CA GLU A 88 -16.93 -10.59 28.25
C GLU A 88 -17.87 -11.58 27.55
N LYS A 89 -18.27 -11.30 26.31
CA LYS A 89 -19.18 -12.16 25.55
C LYS A 89 -18.57 -13.49 25.11
N LEU A 90 -17.26 -13.52 24.82
CA LEU A 90 -16.58 -14.69 24.26
C LEU A 90 -15.59 -15.37 25.24
N SER A 91 -15.57 -14.95 26.51
CA SER A 91 -14.71 -15.48 27.57
C SER A 91 -13.23 -15.59 27.17
N LEU A 92 -12.72 -14.56 26.48
CA LEU A 92 -11.36 -14.54 25.96
C LEU A 92 -10.38 -13.96 27.01
N PRO A 93 -9.18 -14.53 27.20
CA PRO A 93 -8.16 -13.99 28.12
C PRO A 93 -7.82 -12.52 27.83
N GLY A 94 -7.48 -11.79 28.89
CA GLY A 94 -7.17 -10.36 28.83
C GLY A 94 -6.02 -10.03 27.89
N ARG A 95 -6.12 -8.89 27.21
CA ARG A 95 -5.14 -8.45 26.21
C ARG A 95 -4.30 -7.28 26.69
N GLN A 96 -3.09 -7.19 26.15
CA GLN A 96 -2.22 -6.04 26.29
C GLN A 96 -2.79 -4.82 25.54
N GLN A 97 -2.36 -3.63 25.97
CA GLN A 97 -2.62 -2.38 25.26
C GLN A 97 -2.09 -2.50 23.83
N PHE A 98 -2.89 -2.05 22.87
CA PHE A 98 -2.51 -2.01 21.47
C PHE A 98 -1.96 -0.63 21.15
N SER A 99 -0.78 -0.57 20.59
CA SER A 99 -0.13 0.67 20.16
C SER A 99 0.47 0.49 18.77
N ILE A 100 0.61 1.61 18.08
CA ILE A 100 1.37 1.72 16.83
C ILE A 100 2.64 2.46 17.20
N GLY A 101 3.80 1.89 16.88
CA GLY A 101 5.09 2.51 17.15
C GLY A 101 5.28 3.74 16.28
N VAL A 102 5.57 4.88 16.90
CA VAL A 102 5.79 6.17 16.21
C VAL A 102 6.95 6.87 16.91
N ASP A 103 8.02 7.13 16.18
CA ASP A 103 9.17 7.88 16.69
C ASP A 103 9.84 8.69 15.57
N VAL A 104 10.67 9.66 15.94
CA VAL A 104 11.54 10.37 14.99
C VAL A 104 12.66 9.42 14.57
N PRO A 105 12.84 9.12 13.27
CA PRO A 105 13.87 8.19 12.80
C PRO A 105 15.29 8.58 13.24
N ASP A 106 15.99 7.63 13.85
CA ASP A 106 17.43 7.75 14.13
C ASP A 106 18.29 7.31 12.92
N LEU A 107 19.61 7.28 13.07
CA LEU A 107 20.51 6.87 11.98
C LEU A 107 20.31 5.41 11.54
N ARG A 108 19.92 4.52 12.45
CA ARG A 108 19.63 3.12 12.12
C ARG A 108 18.36 3.05 11.29
N ASP A 109 17.31 3.75 11.72
CA ASP A 109 16.04 3.83 10.99
C ASP A 109 16.23 4.42 9.59
N LEU A 110 17.04 5.47 9.45
CA LEU A 110 17.41 6.03 8.14
C LEU A 110 18.18 5.02 7.27
N GLY A 111 19.08 4.23 7.86
CA GLY A 111 19.73 3.11 7.17
C GLY A 111 18.72 2.07 6.66
N VAL A 112 17.70 1.76 7.46
CA VAL A 112 16.59 0.86 7.07
C VAL A 112 15.75 1.49 5.96
N VAL A 113 15.48 2.80 6.00
CA VAL A 113 14.78 3.51 4.91
C VAL A 113 15.52 3.35 3.59
N VAL A 114 16.83 3.60 3.57
CA VAL A 114 17.64 3.52 2.33
C VAL A 114 17.71 2.09 1.80
N LEU A 115 18.01 1.11 2.68
CA LEU A 115 18.10 -0.30 2.28
C LEU A 115 16.74 -0.88 1.88
N GLY A 116 15.68 -0.52 2.59
CA GLY A 116 14.32 -0.92 2.28
C GLY A 116 13.86 -0.35 0.94
N TYR A 117 14.09 0.94 0.70
CA TYR A 117 13.83 1.58 -0.59
C TYR A 117 14.59 0.89 -1.73
N GLY A 118 15.90 0.69 -1.58
CA GLY A 118 16.72 0.01 -2.59
C GLY A 118 16.24 -1.42 -2.86
N THR A 119 15.85 -2.15 -1.81
CA THR A 119 15.31 -3.52 -1.92
C THR A 119 13.95 -3.54 -2.61
N ALA A 120 13.07 -2.59 -2.33
CA ALA A 120 11.77 -2.45 -2.99
C ALA A 120 11.93 -2.14 -4.49
N ILE A 121 12.85 -1.23 -4.85
CA ILE A 121 13.13 -0.89 -6.25
C ILE A 121 13.81 -2.06 -6.99
N GLY A 122 14.81 -2.71 -6.39
CA GLY A 122 15.43 -3.90 -6.97
C GLY A 122 14.41 -5.04 -7.13
N GLY A 123 13.55 -5.22 -6.13
CA GLY A 123 12.43 -6.15 -6.14
C GLY A 123 11.43 -5.88 -7.27
N LEU A 124 11.11 -4.61 -7.52
CA LEU A 124 10.29 -4.20 -8.66
C LEU A 124 10.91 -4.65 -9.99
N ILE A 125 12.20 -4.42 -10.21
CA ILE A 125 12.87 -4.82 -11.46
C ILE A 125 12.76 -6.34 -11.66
N VAL A 126 13.02 -7.12 -10.62
CA VAL A 126 12.89 -8.58 -10.66
C VAL A 126 11.44 -8.99 -10.90
N ALA A 127 10.48 -8.38 -10.20
CA ALA A 127 9.06 -8.65 -10.39
C ALA A 127 8.61 -8.36 -11.82
N SER A 128 9.03 -7.22 -12.41
CA SER A 128 8.69 -6.86 -13.78
C SER A 128 9.20 -7.91 -14.77
N ILE A 129 10.43 -8.40 -14.62
CA ILE A 129 10.99 -9.46 -15.48
C ILE A 129 10.17 -10.76 -15.34
N VAL A 130 9.89 -11.17 -14.10
CA VAL A 130 9.11 -12.39 -13.84
C VAL A 130 7.69 -12.28 -14.40
N ILE A 131 7.04 -11.13 -14.20
CA ILE A 131 5.71 -10.85 -14.76
C ILE A 131 5.76 -10.93 -16.29
N SER A 132 6.74 -10.29 -16.95
CA SER A 132 6.89 -10.36 -18.41
C SER A 132 7.04 -11.79 -18.92
N ILE A 133 7.80 -12.64 -18.22
CA ILE A 133 7.95 -14.06 -18.57
C ILE A 133 6.62 -14.80 -18.43
N ILE A 134 5.88 -14.58 -17.33
CA ILE A 134 4.58 -15.24 -17.09
C ILE A 134 3.55 -14.80 -18.15
N VAL A 135 3.50 -13.51 -18.45
CA VAL A 135 2.63 -12.94 -19.50
C VAL A 135 2.93 -13.59 -20.85
N ALA A 136 4.21 -13.66 -21.24
CA ALA A 136 4.61 -14.28 -22.50
C ALA A 136 4.31 -15.79 -22.55
N ALA A 137 4.49 -16.50 -21.44
CA ALA A 137 4.28 -17.95 -21.38
C ALA A 137 2.80 -18.36 -21.32
N LEU A 138 1.97 -17.57 -20.64
CA LEU A 138 0.56 -17.91 -20.37
C LEU A 138 -0.43 -17.12 -21.23
N GLY A 139 0.02 -16.10 -21.98
CA GLY A 139 -0.84 -15.23 -22.77
C GLY A 139 -1.86 -14.46 -21.93
N VAL A 140 -1.47 -14.05 -20.72
CA VAL A 140 -2.34 -13.31 -19.79
C VAL A 140 -2.03 -11.82 -19.84
N GLU A 141 -3.05 -10.97 -19.72
CA GLU A 141 -2.89 -9.52 -19.81
C GLU A 141 -3.03 -8.88 -18.43
N PRO A 142 -1.96 -8.31 -17.86
CA PRO A 142 -2.05 -7.62 -16.57
C PRO A 142 -2.72 -6.24 -16.74
N GLY A 143 -3.62 -5.92 -15.83
CA GLY A 143 -4.20 -4.59 -15.73
C GLY A 143 -3.19 -3.55 -15.25
N ARG A 144 -3.55 -2.28 -15.42
CA ARG A 144 -2.74 -1.13 -14.99
C ARG A 144 -3.33 -0.53 -13.73
N ASN A 145 -2.51 0.15 -12.93
CA ASN A 145 -3.03 0.93 -11.82
C ASN A 145 -3.79 2.16 -12.35
N GLN A 146 -5.00 2.41 -11.85
CA GLN A 146 -5.86 3.51 -12.28
C GLN A 146 -5.19 4.89 -12.15
N ALA A 147 -4.42 5.13 -11.09
CA ALA A 147 -3.72 6.40 -10.91
C ALA A 147 -2.62 6.59 -11.96
N ALA A 148 -1.94 5.50 -12.36
CA ALA A 148 -0.96 5.54 -13.44
C ALA A 148 -1.62 5.78 -14.80
N GLU A 149 -2.78 5.18 -15.07
CA GLU A 149 -3.55 5.40 -16.31
C GLU A 149 -4.01 6.86 -16.42
N ILE A 150 -4.64 7.40 -15.37
CA ILE A 150 -5.05 8.82 -15.30
C ILE A 150 -3.84 9.74 -15.49
N GLY A 151 -2.69 9.39 -14.89
CA GLY A 151 -1.46 10.15 -15.01
C GLY A 151 -0.82 10.09 -16.41
N MET A 152 -1.01 9.03 -17.18
CA MET A 152 -0.59 9.00 -18.59
C MET A 152 -1.43 9.93 -19.46
N GLU A 153 -2.72 10.02 -19.17
CA GLU A 153 -3.63 10.95 -19.85
C GLU A 153 -3.44 12.40 -19.37
N ASN A 154 -3.00 12.59 -18.12
CA ASN A 154 -2.83 13.89 -17.46
C ASN A 154 -1.49 13.96 -16.71
N PRO A 155 -0.35 14.14 -17.40
CA PRO A 155 0.99 13.99 -16.82
C PRO A 155 1.25 14.88 -15.61
N GLU A 156 0.69 16.09 -15.57
CA GLU A 156 0.87 17.04 -14.48
C GLU A 156 0.32 16.51 -13.14
N VAL A 157 -0.63 15.57 -13.17
CA VAL A 157 -1.14 14.90 -11.97
C VAL A 157 -0.07 14.02 -11.33
N LEU A 158 0.85 13.44 -12.11
CA LEU A 158 1.95 12.63 -11.57
C LEU A 158 2.87 13.49 -10.68
N LEU A 159 3.06 14.77 -11.02
CA LEU A 159 3.83 15.71 -10.20
C LEU A 159 3.16 16.00 -8.85
N LEU A 160 1.83 16.01 -8.80
CA LEU A 160 1.07 16.12 -7.56
C LEU A 160 1.22 14.86 -6.70
N LEU A 161 1.25 13.68 -7.32
CA LEU A 161 1.34 12.40 -6.62
C LEU A 161 2.71 12.17 -5.95
N ILE A 162 3.78 12.84 -6.41
CA ILE A 162 5.11 12.75 -5.80
C ILE A 162 5.11 13.22 -4.33
N PRO A 163 4.79 14.49 -4.00
CA PRO A 163 4.74 14.93 -2.60
C PRO A 163 3.60 14.23 -1.85
N ALA A 164 2.47 13.95 -2.51
CA ALA A 164 1.37 13.24 -1.88
C ALA A 164 1.74 11.81 -1.45
N SER A 165 2.71 11.18 -2.12
CA SER A 165 3.22 9.86 -1.75
C SER A 165 3.83 9.85 -0.35
N PHE A 166 4.55 10.92 0.02
CA PHE A 166 5.15 11.06 1.35
C PHE A 166 4.19 11.59 2.41
N LEU A 167 3.22 12.42 2.00
CA LEU A 167 2.35 13.11 2.95
C LEU A 167 1.05 12.37 3.26
N LEU A 168 0.52 11.62 2.29
CA LEU A 168 -0.81 11.00 2.38
C LEU A 168 -0.75 9.49 2.10
N ILE A 169 -0.23 9.08 0.95
CA ILE A 169 -0.29 7.67 0.51
C ILE A 169 0.51 6.77 1.45
N GLY A 170 1.82 7.01 1.58
CA GLY A 170 2.69 6.24 2.45
C GLY A 170 2.18 6.23 3.91
N PRO A 171 2.04 7.40 4.56
CA PRO A 171 1.57 7.44 5.95
C PRO A 171 0.20 6.82 6.16
N GLY A 172 -0.78 7.12 5.31
CA GLY A 172 -2.15 6.61 5.43
C GLY A 172 -2.20 5.10 5.31
N GLU A 173 -1.62 4.56 4.24
CA GLU A 173 -1.60 3.12 3.99
C GLU A 173 -0.82 2.36 5.06
N GLU A 174 0.38 2.84 5.45
CA GLU A 174 1.19 2.12 6.44
C GLU A 174 0.54 2.15 7.83
N LEU A 175 -0.08 3.26 8.25
CA LEU A 175 -0.84 3.31 9.51
C LEU A 175 -1.92 2.23 9.58
N LEU A 176 -2.66 2.03 8.49
CA LEU A 176 -3.69 1.00 8.45
C LEU A 176 -3.08 -0.40 8.34
N PHE A 177 -2.21 -0.64 7.37
CA PHE A 177 -1.76 -2.00 7.05
C PHE A 177 -0.64 -2.52 7.94
N ARG A 178 0.32 -1.69 8.35
CA ARG A 178 1.41 -2.12 9.26
C ARG A 178 1.07 -1.84 10.70
N GLY A 179 0.57 -0.63 10.97
CA GLY A 179 0.13 -0.25 12.29
C GLY A 179 -0.99 -1.16 12.78
N VAL A 180 -2.09 -1.26 12.04
CA VAL A 180 -3.29 -1.97 12.50
C VAL A 180 -3.40 -3.41 12.02
N VAL A 181 -3.41 -3.67 10.71
CA VAL A 181 -3.66 -5.01 10.15
C VAL A 181 -2.55 -5.98 10.54
N GLN A 182 -1.28 -5.65 10.27
CA GLN A 182 -0.13 -6.45 10.69
C GLN A 182 -0.05 -6.54 12.22
N GLY A 183 -0.14 -5.41 12.94
CA GLY A 183 -0.13 -5.38 14.40
C GLY A 183 -1.16 -6.32 15.01
N ARG A 184 -2.39 -6.34 14.48
CA ARG A 184 -3.47 -7.23 14.96
C ARG A 184 -3.14 -8.70 14.77
N ILE A 185 -2.54 -9.07 13.64
CA ILE A 185 -2.15 -10.45 13.34
C ILE A 185 -0.95 -10.84 14.21
N ARG A 186 0.01 -9.93 14.40
CA ARG A 186 1.23 -10.13 15.20
C ARG A 186 0.93 -10.58 16.63
N GLU A 187 -0.10 -10.01 17.26
CA GLU A 187 -0.51 -10.38 18.64
C GLU A 187 -0.77 -11.88 18.82
N VAL A 188 -1.21 -12.58 17.76
CA VAL A 188 -1.62 -14.00 17.82
C VAL A 188 -0.63 -14.91 17.10
N PHE A 189 -0.10 -14.47 15.97
CA PHE A 189 0.72 -15.31 15.09
C PHE A 189 2.22 -15.01 15.18
N GLY A 190 2.61 -13.92 15.84
CA GLY A 190 3.99 -13.45 15.89
C GLY A 190 4.43 -12.69 14.63
N PRO A 191 5.70 -12.29 14.56
CA PRO A 191 6.21 -11.32 13.57
C PRO A 191 6.09 -11.82 12.14
N VAL A 192 6.72 -12.96 11.81
CA VAL A 192 6.84 -13.43 10.42
C VAL A 192 5.48 -13.70 9.77
N PRO A 193 4.54 -14.46 10.37
CA PRO A 193 3.24 -14.67 9.75
C PRO A 193 2.44 -13.37 9.61
N SER A 194 2.60 -12.42 10.53
CA SER A 194 1.90 -11.14 10.45
C SER A 194 2.34 -10.30 9.26
N VAL A 195 3.66 -10.23 9.00
CA VAL A 195 4.22 -9.54 7.83
C VAL A 195 3.68 -10.17 6.54
N VAL A 196 3.74 -11.50 6.43
CA VAL A 196 3.30 -12.21 5.22
C VAL A 196 1.80 -12.03 4.99
N THR A 197 0.96 -12.29 6.01
CA THR A 197 -0.49 -12.21 5.86
C THR A 197 -0.98 -10.78 5.62
N ALA A 198 -0.43 -9.78 6.34
CA ALA A 198 -0.75 -8.38 6.06
C ALA A 198 -0.32 -7.97 4.66
N SER A 199 0.81 -8.50 4.15
CA SER A 199 1.26 -8.22 2.79
C SER A 199 0.33 -8.78 1.72
N VAL A 200 -0.24 -9.96 1.95
CA VAL A 200 -1.27 -10.55 1.08
C VAL A 200 -2.55 -9.72 1.12
N PHE A 201 -2.99 -9.25 2.29
CA PHE A 201 -4.17 -8.39 2.40
C PHE A 201 -3.96 -7.05 1.69
N PHE A 202 -2.79 -6.43 1.90
CA PHE A 202 -2.39 -5.20 1.23
C PHE A 202 -2.38 -5.37 -0.30
N ALA A 203 -1.72 -6.40 -0.83
CA ALA A 203 -1.72 -6.66 -2.26
C ALA A 203 -3.12 -6.99 -2.79
N GLY A 204 -3.93 -7.74 -2.03
CA GLY A 204 -5.28 -8.13 -2.41
C GLY A 204 -6.22 -6.93 -2.60
N ILE A 205 -6.19 -5.94 -1.70
CA ILE A 205 -7.07 -4.76 -1.84
C ILE A 205 -6.73 -3.91 -3.07
N HIS A 206 -5.49 -4.00 -3.57
CA HIS A 206 -5.07 -3.27 -4.78
C HIS A 206 -5.73 -3.83 -6.04
N TYR A 207 -6.38 -4.98 -5.99
CA TYR A 207 -7.19 -5.48 -7.11
C TYR A 207 -8.20 -4.43 -7.61
N PHE A 208 -8.81 -3.68 -6.68
CA PHE A 208 -9.82 -2.66 -7.01
C PHE A 208 -9.23 -1.37 -7.59
N ALA A 209 -7.91 -1.20 -7.51
CA ALA A 209 -7.19 -0.10 -8.15
C ALA A 209 -6.66 -0.48 -9.55
N LEU A 210 -6.86 -1.72 -10.00
CA LEU A 210 -6.48 -2.16 -11.34
C LEU A 210 -7.60 -1.89 -12.34
N THR A 211 -7.22 -1.42 -13.52
CA THR A 211 -8.08 -1.20 -14.68
C THR A 211 -7.61 -2.07 -15.85
N GLY A 212 -8.57 -2.59 -16.62
CA GLY A 212 -8.30 -3.52 -17.71
C GLY A 212 -7.74 -4.87 -17.24
N GLY A 213 -7.05 -5.56 -18.16
CA GLY A 213 -6.46 -6.88 -17.93
C GLY A 213 -7.47 -8.02 -17.81
N SER A 214 -6.96 -9.26 -17.83
CA SER A 214 -7.73 -10.46 -17.48
C SER A 214 -7.66 -10.72 -15.98
N ALA A 215 -8.61 -11.48 -15.43
CA ALA A 215 -8.59 -11.84 -14.01
C ALA A 215 -7.28 -12.53 -13.60
N SER A 216 -6.76 -13.43 -14.45
CA SER A 216 -5.47 -14.10 -14.23
C SER A 216 -4.29 -13.15 -14.36
N GLY A 217 -4.28 -12.25 -15.33
CA GLY A 217 -3.23 -11.24 -15.48
C GLY A 217 -3.19 -10.26 -14.31
N ASN A 218 -4.35 -9.88 -13.78
CA ASN A 218 -4.43 -9.04 -12.58
C ASN A 218 -3.86 -9.74 -11.35
N LEU A 219 -4.09 -11.05 -11.18
CA LEU A 219 -3.45 -11.82 -10.10
C LEU A 219 -1.91 -11.84 -10.24
N VAL A 220 -1.39 -11.92 -11.47
CA VAL A 220 0.05 -11.83 -11.74
C VAL A 220 0.59 -10.44 -11.36
N ALA A 221 -0.12 -9.37 -11.71
CA ALA A 221 0.25 -8.01 -11.34
C ALA A 221 0.27 -7.82 -9.81
N LEU A 222 -0.73 -8.34 -9.10
CA LEU A 222 -0.77 -8.29 -7.63
C LEU A 222 0.36 -9.09 -6.98
N GLY A 223 0.81 -10.18 -7.60
CA GLY A 223 1.99 -10.93 -7.15
C GLY A 223 3.25 -10.05 -7.06
N GLY A 224 3.41 -9.10 -7.98
CA GLY A 224 4.50 -8.11 -7.94
C GLY A 224 4.44 -7.20 -6.71
N LEU A 225 3.24 -6.82 -6.26
CA LEU A 225 3.04 -5.97 -5.08
C LEU A 225 3.39 -6.65 -3.75
N LEU A 226 3.50 -7.98 -3.72
CA LEU A 226 3.92 -8.70 -2.52
C LEU A 226 5.34 -8.30 -2.11
N ILE A 227 6.23 -8.04 -3.06
CA ILE A 227 7.64 -7.71 -2.76
C ILE A 227 7.77 -6.40 -1.97
N PRO A 228 7.32 -5.23 -2.48
CA PRO A 228 7.38 -4.00 -1.69
C PRO A 228 6.59 -4.13 -0.39
N SER A 229 5.43 -4.81 -0.40
CA SER A 229 4.62 -5.00 0.80
C SER A 229 5.33 -5.78 1.91
N LEU A 230 6.09 -6.82 1.56
CA LEU A 230 6.93 -7.58 2.49
C LEU A 230 8.08 -6.73 3.04
N VAL A 231 8.72 -5.91 2.20
CA VAL A 231 9.78 -4.99 2.63
C VAL A 231 9.26 -3.99 3.66
N LEU A 232 8.09 -3.41 3.40
CA LEU A 232 7.44 -2.45 4.30
C LEU A 232 7.08 -3.09 5.65
N GLY A 233 6.47 -4.28 5.62
CA GLY A 233 6.13 -4.99 6.85
C GLY A 233 7.34 -5.43 7.66
N ALA A 234 8.41 -5.87 6.99
CA ALA A 234 9.66 -6.22 7.65
C ALA A 234 10.37 -4.99 8.24
N ALA A 235 10.36 -3.85 7.54
CA ALA A 235 10.92 -2.59 8.03
C ALA A 235 10.19 -2.12 9.29
N TYR A 236 8.85 -2.19 9.30
CA TYR A 236 8.06 -1.87 10.49
C TYR A 236 8.37 -2.81 11.65
N GLU A 237 8.39 -4.13 11.44
CA GLU A 237 8.66 -5.09 12.51
C GLU A 237 10.09 -4.94 13.08
N TYR A 238 11.06 -4.55 12.25
CA TYR A 238 12.44 -4.35 12.68
C TYR A 238 12.66 -3.05 13.45
N THR A 239 11.92 -1.99 13.12
CA THR A 239 12.11 -0.64 13.69
C THR A 239 11.10 -0.29 14.77
N ASP A 240 9.93 -0.93 14.77
CA ASP A 240 8.76 -0.52 15.55
C ASP A 240 8.45 0.98 15.41
N ASN A 241 8.64 1.51 14.19
CA ASN A 241 8.44 2.91 13.87
C ASN A 241 7.71 3.06 12.54
N ILE A 242 6.46 3.53 12.57
CA ILE A 242 5.62 3.64 11.37
C ILE A 242 6.13 4.67 10.35
N VAL A 243 6.98 5.61 10.79
CA VAL A 243 7.58 6.61 9.90
C VAL A 243 8.52 5.94 8.90
N VAL A 244 9.25 4.90 9.31
CA VAL A 244 10.21 4.17 8.46
C VAL A 244 9.55 3.55 7.22
N PRO A 245 8.55 2.65 7.34
CA PRO A 245 7.87 2.11 6.16
C PRO A 245 7.13 3.21 5.39
N SER A 246 6.61 4.26 6.04
CA SER A 246 5.94 5.37 5.35
C SER A 246 6.89 6.12 4.42
N LEU A 247 8.14 6.33 4.83
CA LEU A 247 9.18 6.95 4.00
C LEU A 247 9.62 6.04 2.85
N ILE A 248 9.79 4.73 3.12
CA ILE A 248 10.12 3.74 2.07
C ILE A 248 9.01 3.70 1.02
N HIS A 249 7.75 3.61 1.45
CA HIS A 249 6.58 3.56 0.59
C HIS A 249 6.43 4.85 -0.20
N GLY A 250 6.50 6.00 0.48
CA GLY A 250 6.45 7.31 -0.16
C GLY A 250 7.53 7.49 -1.23
N ALA A 251 8.77 7.09 -0.94
CA ALA A 251 9.87 7.13 -1.89
C ALA A 251 9.67 6.18 -3.07
N TYR A 252 9.20 4.95 -2.81
CA TYR A 252 8.91 3.98 -3.85
C TYR A 252 7.87 4.55 -4.84
N ASN A 253 6.72 5.03 -4.35
CA ASN A 253 5.68 5.59 -5.20
C ASN A 253 6.11 6.87 -5.91
N ALA A 254 6.79 7.79 -5.20
CA ALA A 254 7.35 9.01 -5.79
C ALA A 254 8.30 8.71 -6.96
N THR A 255 9.15 7.68 -6.83
CA THR A 255 10.02 7.24 -7.92
C THR A 255 9.22 6.73 -9.11
N LEU A 256 8.18 5.91 -8.90
CA LEU A 256 7.34 5.40 -9.99
C LEU A 256 6.60 6.52 -10.72
N PHE A 257 6.01 7.47 -9.99
CA PHE A 257 5.33 8.61 -10.61
C PHE A 257 6.30 9.53 -11.34
N SER A 258 7.51 9.74 -10.80
CA SER A 258 8.56 10.53 -11.46
C SER A 258 9.02 9.88 -12.76
N LEU A 259 9.29 8.57 -12.74
CA LEU A 259 9.69 7.82 -13.93
C LEU A 259 8.59 7.83 -14.99
N LEU A 260 7.33 7.60 -14.58
CA LEU A 260 6.20 7.64 -15.50
C LEU A 260 6.03 9.03 -16.12
N TYR A 261 6.17 10.10 -15.33
CA TYR A 261 6.12 11.48 -15.84
C TYR A 261 7.19 11.73 -16.89
N VAL A 262 8.43 11.32 -16.61
CA VAL A 262 9.55 11.48 -17.54
C VAL A 262 9.30 10.72 -18.84
N VAL A 263 8.87 9.46 -18.75
CA VAL A 263 8.58 8.62 -19.93
C VAL A 263 7.46 9.23 -20.78
N VAL A 264 6.38 9.69 -20.16
CA VAL A 264 5.23 10.23 -20.89
C VAL A 264 5.52 11.61 -21.49
N LYS A 265 6.25 12.48 -20.78
CA LYS A 265 6.50 13.86 -21.21
C LYS A 265 7.66 13.98 -22.21
N TYR A 266 8.63 13.07 -22.14
CA TYR A 266 9.88 13.16 -22.89
C TYR A 266 10.17 11.92 -23.76
N SER A 267 9.15 11.13 -24.12
CA SER A 267 9.31 9.91 -24.94
C SER A 267 10.12 10.17 -26.22
N ASP A 268 9.75 11.20 -26.97
CA ASP A 268 10.34 11.51 -28.28
C ASP A 268 11.82 11.88 -28.14
N GLN A 269 12.17 12.63 -27.08
CA GLN A 269 13.56 12.99 -26.77
C GLN A 269 14.37 11.79 -26.29
N LEU A 270 13.76 10.89 -25.51
CA LEU A 270 14.39 9.65 -25.06
C LEU A 270 14.67 8.72 -26.24
N GLU A 271 13.73 8.59 -27.17
CA GLU A 271 13.91 7.82 -28.41
C GLU A 271 15.02 8.42 -29.29
N ALA A 272 15.01 9.74 -29.49
CA ALA A 272 16.04 10.44 -30.24
C ALA A 272 17.44 10.30 -29.60
N ALA A 273 17.55 10.40 -28.27
CA ALA A 273 18.80 10.22 -27.54
C ALA A 273 19.30 8.77 -27.60
N GLY A 274 18.40 7.79 -27.51
CA GLY A 274 18.71 6.36 -27.69
C GLY A 274 19.20 6.05 -29.10
N ALA A 275 18.56 6.61 -30.12
CA ALA A 275 18.99 6.46 -31.51
C ALA A 275 20.38 7.10 -31.75
N ALA A 276 20.64 8.26 -31.16
CA ALA A 276 21.94 8.94 -31.25
C ALA A 276 23.07 8.20 -30.54
N THR A 277 22.79 7.47 -29.47
CA THR A 277 23.80 6.65 -28.75
C THR A 277 24.07 5.30 -29.43
N LEU A 278 23.11 4.78 -30.20
CA LEU A 278 23.25 3.53 -30.96
C LEU A 278 23.79 3.73 -32.39
N ALA A 279 23.82 4.97 -32.89
CA ALA A 279 24.54 5.28 -34.12
C ALA A 279 26.05 5.16 -33.85
N PRO A 280 26.76 4.15 -34.41
CA PRO A 280 28.20 4.11 -34.29
C PRO A 280 28.73 5.39 -34.93
N GLY A 281 29.66 6.08 -34.26
CA GLY A 281 30.27 7.29 -34.80
C GLY A 281 30.76 7.04 -36.21
N VAL A 282 29.98 7.50 -37.20
CA VAL A 282 30.41 7.54 -38.59
C VAL A 282 31.38 8.70 -38.65
N GLY A 283 32.65 8.37 -38.39
CA GLY A 283 33.74 9.29 -38.57
C GLY A 283 33.81 9.75 -40.01
N VAL A 284 33.71 11.07 -40.19
CA VAL A 284 34.46 11.84 -41.18
C VAL A 284 34.92 13.10 -40.49
#